data_AF-A0A7C4JGM2-F1
#
_entry.id   AF-A0A7C4JGM2-F1
#
_cell.length_a   1.000
_cell.length_b   1.000
_cell.length_c   1.000
_cell.angle_alpha   90.00
_cell.angle_beta   90.00
_cell.angle_gamma   90.00
#
_symmetry.space_group_name_H-M   'P 1'
#
loop_
_entity.id
_entity.type
_entity.pdbx_description
1 polymer ?
#
loop_
_entity_poly.entity_id
_entity_poly.type
_entity_poly.pdbx_seq_one_letter_code
_entity_poly.pdbx_strand_id
1 'polypeptide(L)'
;MVLPKQSKDKKLVWVRADILSHISRIANREGKTITTYVNEVLEQSIRVYDMKLTLTEVIDLYMLTRISREGGNLTIPRDVVKYLISKVYNSNREELMQIFYDTGAWFGKYILARIGSENLVERLRQILYVNIWDLNEVYVDKNGNTISIRCVAPQLSMEETELLASYVDGMLGSIGFKPVEREVIRGIIMVKVEGGV
;
A
#
# COMPACT_ATOMS: atom_id res chain seq x y z
N MET A 1 19.46 34.43 4.05
CA MET A 1 18.77 34.70 2.78
C MET A 1 17.27 34.72 3.07
N VAL A 2 16.67 35.91 3.14
CA VAL A 2 15.27 36.10 3.52
C VAL A 2 14.43 35.86 2.26
N LEU A 3 13.55 34.85 2.27
CA LEU A 3 12.58 34.64 1.19
C LEU A 3 11.70 35.90 1.09
N PRO A 4 11.53 36.49 -0.09
CA PRO A 4 10.72 37.70 -0.23
C PRO A 4 9.27 37.38 0.13
N LYS A 5 8.65 38.28 0.91
CA LYS A 5 7.24 38.22 1.30
C LYS A 5 6.40 38.33 0.03
N GLN A 6 5.94 37.21 -0.53
CA GLN A 6 5.09 37.22 -1.71
C GLN A 6 3.79 37.98 -1.39
N SER A 7 3.46 38.96 -2.23
CA SER A 7 2.21 39.70 -2.15
C SER A 7 1.02 38.74 -2.25
N LYS A 8 -0.02 38.93 -1.42
CA LYS A 8 -1.31 38.20 -1.49
C LYS A 8 -2.16 38.71 -2.66
N ASP A 9 -1.55 38.91 -3.83
CA ASP A 9 -2.26 39.40 -5.01
C ASP A 9 -3.15 38.30 -5.57
N LYS A 10 -4.41 38.65 -5.84
CA LYS A 10 -5.36 37.74 -6.47
C LYS A 10 -4.96 37.55 -7.93
N LYS A 11 -4.85 36.29 -8.36
CA LYS A 11 -4.56 35.92 -9.75
C LYS A 11 -5.72 35.11 -10.30
N LEU A 12 -6.00 35.28 -11.60
CA LEU A 12 -7.00 34.50 -12.31
C LEU A 12 -6.36 33.21 -12.83
N VAL A 13 -7.05 32.08 -12.62
CA VAL A 13 -6.66 30.77 -13.15
C VAL A 13 -7.79 30.27 -14.03
N TRP A 14 -7.45 29.85 -15.25
CA TRP A 14 -8.42 29.24 -16.16
C TRP A 14 -8.72 27.81 -15.73
N VAL A 15 -10.00 27.53 -15.48
CA VAL A 15 -10.50 26.22 -15.06
C VAL A 15 -11.68 25.84 -15.95
N ARG A 16 -11.82 24.55 -16.29
CA ARG A 16 -12.98 24.06 -17.03
C ARG A 16 -14.28 24.33 -16.26
N ALA A 17 -15.32 24.75 -16.99
CA ALA A 17 -16.61 25.13 -16.40
C ALA A 17 -17.31 23.99 -15.65
N ASP A 18 -17.19 22.75 -16.14
CA ASP A 18 -17.78 21.57 -15.51
C ASP A 18 -17.09 21.24 -14.17
N ILE A 19 -15.76 21.33 -14.12
CA ILE A 19 -14.97 21.16 -12.90
C ILE A 19 -15.32 22.26 -11.89
N LEU A 20 -15.37 23.52 -12.33
CA LEU A 20 -15.69 24.65 -11.45
C LEU A 20 -17.10 24.54 -10.87
N SER A 21 -18.07 24.09 -11.66
CA SER A 21 -19.44 23.81 -11.21
C SER A 21 -19.46 22.72 -10.13
N HIS A 22 -18.68 21.65 -10.31
CA HIS A 22 -18.56 20.58 -9.33
C HIS A 22 -17.91 21.07 -8.02
N ILE A 23 -16.81 21.81 -8.11
CA ILE A 23 -16.12 22.41 -6.96
C ILE A 23 -17.06 23.35 -6.20
N SER A 24 -17.83 24.19 -6.90
CA SER A 24 -18.79 25.11 -6.28
C SER A 24 -19.83 24.37 -5.43
N ARG A 25 -20.32 23.23 -5.93
CA ARG A 25 -21.27 22.39 -5.20
C ARG A 25 -20.65 21.75 -3.95
N ILE A 26 -19.38 21.35 -4.01
CA ILE A 26 -18.66 20.80 -2.85
C ILE A 26 -18.43 21.88 -1.81
N ALA A 27 -17.94 23.05 -2.23
CA ALA A 27 -17.71 24.20 -1.34
C ALA A 27 -19.00 24.60 -0.58
N ASN A 28 -20.14 24.67 -1.29
CA ASN A 28 -21.43 24.98 -0.66
C ASN A 28 -21.86 23.92 0.36
N ARG A 29 -21.62 22.63 0.10
CA ARG A 29 -21.92 21.54 1.07
C ARG A 29 -21.07 21.65 2.33
N GLU A 30 -19.85 22.16 2.21
CA GLU A 30 -18.95 22.43 3.35
C GLU A 30 -19.17 23.81 4.00
N GLY A 31 -20.14 24.61 3.53
CA GLY A 31 -20.41 25.95 4.04
C GLY A 31 -19.32 26.99 3.70
N LYS A 32 -18.51 26.73 2.66
CA LYS A 32 -17.37 27.56 2.25
C LYS A 32 -17.67 28.32 0.95
N THR A 33 -17.04 29.50 0.81
CA THR A 33 -17.00 30.16 -0.50
C THR A 33 -16.10 29.37 -1.46
N ILE A 34 -16.36 29.49 -2.77
CA ILE A 34 -15.52 28.84 -3.79
C ILE A 34 -14.05 29.24 -3.67
N THR A 35 -13.77 30.51 -3.36
CA THR A 35 -12.41 31.03 -3.20
C THR A 35 -11.71 30.39 -2.00
N THR A 36 -12.39 30.29 -0.86
CA THR A 36 -11.85 29.64 0.34
C THR A 36 -11.53 28.18 0.05
N TYR A 37 -12.47 27.44 -0.53
CA TYR A 37 -12.29 26.03 -0.86
C TYR A 37 -11.15 25.80 -1.86
N VAL A 38 -11.06 26.61 -2.92
CA VAL A 38 -9.98 26.49 -3.93
C VAL A 38 -8.63 26.76 -3.29
N ASN A 39 -8.50 27.78 -2.44
CA ASN A 39 -7.24 28.04 -1.73
C ASN A 39 -6.84 26.86 -0.83
N GLU A 40 -7.78 26.30 -0.06
CA GLU A 40 -7.50 25.12 0.77
C GLU A 40 -7.03 23.92 -0.05
N VAL A 41 -7.67 23.64 -1.20
CA VAL A 41 -7.26 22.56 -2.10
C VAL A 41 -5.86 22.79 -2.68
N LEU A 42 -5.54 24.02 -3.08
CA LEU A 42 -4.21 24.38 -3.57
C LEU A 42 -3.14 24.28 -2.46
N GLU A 43 -3.48 24.67 -1.23
CA GLU A 43 -2.59 24.48 -0.08
C GLU A 43 -2.34 23.00 0.21
N GLN A 44 -3.37 22.16 0.17
CA GLN A 44 -3.18 20.71 0.35
C GLN A 44 -2.36 20.10 -0.79
N SER A 45 -2.54 20.54 -2.04
CA SER A 45 -1.74 20.02 -3.15
C SER A 45 -0.27 20.37 -2.98
N ILE A 46 0.06 21.59 -2.57
CA ILE A 46 1.44 21.99 -2.25
C ILE A 46 2.02 21.09 -1.15
N ARG A 47 1.29 20.85 -0.05
CA ARG A 47 1.75 19.97 1.04
C ARG A 47 2.06 18.56 0.56
N VAL A 48 1.27 18.02 -0.37
CA VAL A 48 1.52 16.69 -0.95
C VAL A 48 2.85 16.65 -1.72
N TYR A 49 3.13 17.66 -2.54
CA TYR A 49 4.39 17.73 -3.28
C TYR A 49 5.60 18.05 -2.38
N ASP A 50 5.42 18.82 -1.30
CA ASP A 50 6.46 19.04 -0.29
C ASP A 50 6.85 17.74 0.43
N MET A 51 5.90 16.80 0.58
CA MET A 51 6.14 15.44 1.06
C MET A 51 6.79 14.52 0.01
N LYS A 52 7.13 15.03 -1.17
CA LYS A 52 7.67 14.28 -2.33
C LYS A 52 6.71 13.20 -2.84
N LEU A 53 5.40 13.45 -2.71
CA LEU A 53 4.34 12.59 -3.21
C LEU A 53 3.55 13.35 -4.29
N THR A 54 2.80 12.60 -5.10
CA THR A 54 1.81 13.12 -6.04
C THR A 54 0.39 12.98 -5.46
N LEU A 55 -0.56 13.77 -5.96
CA LEU A 55 -1.97 13.64 -5.57
C LEU A 55 -2.53 12.24 -5.87
N THR A 56 -2.11 11.65 -6.99
CA THR A 56 -2.50 10.29 -7.38
C THR A 56 -2.01 9.26 -6.37
N GLU A 57 -0.74 9.32 -5.96
CA GLU A 57 -0.18 8.40 -4.96
C GLU A 57 -0.90 8.50 -3.61
N VAL A 58 -1.30 9.70 -3.19
CA VAL A 58 -2.08 9.88 -1.94
C VAL A 58 -3.45 9.23 -2.03
N ILE A 59 -4.13 9.38 -3.17
CA ILE A 59 -5.44 8.76 -3.40
C ILE A 59 -5.31 7.22 -3.46
N ASP A 60 -4.31 6.71 -4.19
CA ASP A 60 -4.06 5.28 -4.30
C ASP A 60 -3.73 4.66 -2.94
N LEU A 61 -2.90 5.31 -2.14
CA LEU A 61 -2.56 4.87 -0.79
C LEU A 61 -3.82 4.78 0.09
N TYR A 62 -4.65 5.82 0.09
CA TYR A 62 -5.91 5.81 0.84
C TYR A 62 -6.84 4.68 0.40
N MET A 63 -6.98 4.47 -0.91
CA MET A 63 -7.82 3.39 -1.46
C MET A 63 -7.30 2.02 -1.05
N LEU A 64 -5.99 1.78 -1.11
CA LEU A 64 -5.36 0.54 -0.67
C LEU A 64 -5.55 0.30 0.83
N THR A 65 -5.36 1.33 1.68
CA THR A 65 -5.63 1.22 3.11
C THR A 65 -7.10 0.91 3.40
N ARG A 66 -8.03 1.52 2.66
CA ARG A 66 -9.46 1.25 2.79
C ARG A 66 -9.79 -0.19 2.41
N ILE A 67 -9.29 -0.68 1.28
CA ILE A 67 -9.44 -2.07 0.84
C ILE A 67 -8.88 -3.01 1.92
N SER A 68 -7.69 -2.72 2.45
CA SER A 68 -7.07 -3.49 3.53
C SER A 68 -8.00 -3.67 4.73
N ARG A 69 -8.57 -2.55 5.22
CA ARG A 69 -9.46 -2.55 6.39
C ARG A 69 -10.80 -3.24 6.12
N GLU A 70 -11.39 -3.02 4.94
CA GLU A 70 -12.58 -3.75 4.49
C GLU A 70 -12.29 -5.26 4.36
N GLY A 71 -11.02 -5.61 4.10
CA GLY A 71 -10.49 -6.97 4.11
C GLY A 71 -10.22 -7.55 5.50
N GLY A 72 -10.58 -6.86 6.60
CA GLY A 72 -10.37 -7.35 7.96
C GLY A 72 -8.96 -7.14 8.52
N ASN A 73 -8.07 -6.45 7.80
CA ASN A 73 -6.77 -6.09 8.36
C ASN A 73 -6.90 -4.99 9.42
N LEU A 74 -6.06 -5.09 10.46
CA LEU A 74 -6.04 -4.17 11.59
C LEU A 74 -4.65 -3.53 11.75
N THR A 75 -4.63 -2.24 12.06
CA THR A 75 -3.41 -1.55 12.48
C THR A 75 -3.24 -1.71 13.99
N ILE A 76 -2.18 -2.41 14.41
CA ILE A 76 -1.84 -2.63 15.82
C ILE A 76 -0.37 -2.29 16.09
N PRO A 77 0.00 -1.87 17.32
CA PRO A 77 1.38 -1.61 17.66
C PRO A 77 2.27 -2.85 17.47
N ARG A 78 3.42 -2.68 16.81
CA ARG A 78 4.37 -3.76 16.51
C ARG A 78 4.74 -4.60 17.73
N ASP A 79 5.00 -3.95 18.87
CA ASP A 79 5.45 -4.66 20.07
C ASP A 79 4.41 -5.65 20.62
N VAL A 80 3.11 -5.36 20.43
CA VAL A 80 2.03 -6.29 20.80
C VAL A 80 2.14 -7.56 19.96
N VAL A 81 2.34 -7.40 18.66
CA VAL A 81 2.43 -8.51 17.72
C VAL A 81 3.68 -9.35 17.96
N LYS A 82 4.82 -8.68 18.12
CA LYS A 82 6.09 -9.32 18.43
C LYS A 82 6.01 -10.13 19.72
N TYR A 83 5.35 -9.59 20.74
CA TYR A 83 5.10 -10.32 21.98
C TYR A 83 4.28 -11.59 21.74
N LEU A 84 3.16 -11.49 21.02
CA LEU A 84 2.31 -12.65 20.69
C LEU A 84 3.07 -13.72 19.90
N ILE A 85 3.83 -13.33 18.87
CA ILE A 85 4.67 -14.25 18.09
C ILE A 85 5.67 -14.95 18.99
N SER A 86 6.37 -14.21 19.86
CA SER A 86 7.36 -14.80 20.78
C SER A 86 6.78 -15.85 21.73
N LYS A 87 5.47 -15.81 22.02
CA LYS A 87 4.79 -16.78 22.89
C LYS A 87 4.33 -18.03 22.15
N VAL A 88 4.02 -17.92 20.87
CA VAL A 88 3.38 -19.01 20.10
C VAL A 88 4.36 -19.68 19.14
N TYR A 89 5.32 -18.95 18.60
CA TYR A 89 6.16 -19.43 17.49
C TYR A 89 6.96 -20.70 17.83
N ASN A 90 7.55 -20.78 19.02
CA ASN A 90 8.37 -21.93 19.41
C ASN A 90 7.58 -23.24 19.58
N SER A 91 6.30 -23.15 19.97
CA SER A 91 5.46 -24.33 20.22
C SER A 91 4.55 -24.70 19.05
N ASN A 92 4.15 -23.72 18.24
CA ASN A 92 3.13 -23.87 17.20
C ASN A 92 3.57 -23.24 15.86
N ARG A 93 4.86 -23.31 15.52
CA ARG A 93 5.43 -22.69 14.31
C ARG A 93 4.64 -23.03 13.04
N GLU A 94 4.40 -24.30 12.78
CA GLU A 94 3.76 -24.76 11.53
C GLU A 94 2.32 -24.28 11.41
N GLU A 95 1.56 -24.38 12.51
CA GLU A 95 0.19 -23.88 12.58
C GLU A 95 0.15 -22.36 12.36
N LEU A 96 1.07 -21.61 12.98
CA LEU A 96 1.16 -20.17 12.81
C LEU A 96 1.55 -19.81 11.36
N MET A 97 2.49 -20.53 10.76
CA MET A 97 2.86 -20.37 9.34
C MET A 97 1.66 -20.61 8.42
N GLN A 98 0.85 -21.64 8.70
CA GLN A 98 -0.36 -21.96 7.94
C GLN A 98 -1.41 -20.85 8.07
N ILE A 99 -1.62 -20.31 9.29
CA ILE A 99 -2.54 -19.18 9.51
C ILE A 99 -2.12 -17.97 8.66
N PHE A 100 -0.82 -17.64 8.62
CA PHE A 100 -0.30 -16.55 7.79
C PHE A 100 -0.49 -16.83 6.31
N TYR A 101 -0.22 -18.05 5.86
CA TYR A 101 -0.44 -18.47 4.47
C TYR A 101 -1.91 -18.31 4.07
N ASP A 102 -2.84 -18.83 4.87
CA ASP A 102 -4.27 -18.79 4.60
C ASP A 102 -4.81 -17.36 4.62
N THR A 103 -4.30 -16.52 5.52
CA THR A 103 -4.62 -15.09 5.56
C THR A 103 -4.14 -14.38 4.29
N GLY A 104 -2.91 -14.66 3.86
CA GLY A 104 -2.37 -14.16 2.59
C GLY A 104 -3.22 -14.60 1.40
N ALA A 105 -3.57 -15.89 1.35
CA ALA A 105 -4.37 -16.45 0.27
C ALA A 105 -5.80 -15.89 0.22
N TRP A 106 -6.42 -15.65 1.38
CA TRP A 106 -7.70 -14.97 1.45
C TRP A 106 -7.58 -13.54 0.92
N PHE A 107 -6.54 -12.82 1.32
CA PHE A 107 -6.33 -11.43 0.93
C PHE A 107 -6.03 -11.27 -0.57
N GLY A 108 -5.25 -12.19 -1.15
CA GLY A 108 -4.98 -12.20 -2.59
C GLY A 108 -6.26 -12.37 -3.41
N LYS A 109 -7.15 -13.31 -3.04
CA LYS A 109 -8.47 -13.47 -3.66
C LYS A 109 -9.34 -12.23 -3.50
N TYR A 110 -9.35 -11.64 -2.30
CA TYR A 110 -10.11 -10.44 -2.01
C TYR A 110 -9.67 -9.25 -2.87
N ILE A 111 -8.37 -9.02 -3.01
CA ILE A 111 -7.84 -7.97 -3.88
C ILE A 111 -8.21 -8.25 -5.34
N LEU A 112 -7.98 -9.46 -5.84
CA LEU A 112 -8.30 -9.81 -7.23
C LEU A 112 -9.77 -9.52 -7.54
N ALA A 113 -10.69 -9.85 -6.63
CA ALA A 113 -12.11 -9.55 -6.77
C ALA A 113 -12.44 -8.03 -6.76
N ARG A 114 -11.61 -7.22 -6.09
CA ARG A 114 -11.84 -5.77 -5.94
C ARG A 114 -11.22 -4.92 -7.05
N ILE A 115 -10.06 -5.31 -7.59
CA ILE A 115 -9.32 -4.49 -8.56
C ILE A 115 -9.20 -5.13 -9.95
N GLY A 116 -9.57 -6.39 -10.11
CA GLY A 116 -9.42 -7.15 -11.37
C GLY A 116 -7.97 -7.56 -11.65
N SER A 117 -7.77 -8.42 -12.66
CA SER A 117 -6.45 -8.95 -13.03
C SER A 117 -5.61 -7.95 -13.84
N GLU A 118 -6.24 -7.12 -14.67
CA GLU A 118 -5.56 -6.24 -15.64
C GLU A 118 -4.52 -5.28 -15.02
N ASN A 119 -4.65 -4.96 -13.72
CA ASN A 119 -3.74 -4.04 -13.02
C ASN A 119 -3.01 -4.70 -11.83
N LEU A 120 -3.19 -6.00 -11.60
CA LEU A 120 -2.75 -6.64 -10.36
C LEU A 120 -1.23 -6.66 -10.24
N VAL A 121 -0.52 -6.99 -11.32
CA VAL A 121 0.96 -7.03 -11.33
C VAL A 121 1.57 -5.65 -11.15
N GLU A 122 1.04 -4.65 -11.86
CA GLU A 122 1.53 -3.26 -11.78
C GLU A 122 1.31 -2.67 -10.38
N ARG A 123 0.18 -3.01 -9.74
CA ARG A 123 -0.16 -2.57 -8.39
C ARG A 123 0.43 -3.45 -7.31
N LEU A 124 1.01 -4.61 -7.64
CA LEU A 124 1.52 -5.58 -6.67
C LEU A 124 2.52 -4.94 -5.71
N ARG A 125 3.42 -4.09 -6.23
CA ARG A 125 4.38 -3.34 -5.42
C ARG A 125 3.68 -2.50 -4.35
N GLN A 126 2.67 -1.72 -4.74
CA GLN A 126 1.92 -0.85 -3.83
C GLN A 126 1.08 -1.67 -2.85
N ILE A 127 0.46 -2.76 -3.32
CA ILE A 127 -0.33 -3.67 -2.49
C ILE A 127 0.53 -4.27 -1.39
N LEU A 128 1.67 -4.86 -1.75
CA LEU A 128 2.62 -5.43 -0.80
C LEU A 128 3.11 -4.34 0.17
N TYR A 129 3.50 -3.17 -0.33
CA TYR A 129 4.01 -2.07 0.50
C TYR A 129 2.99 -1.58 1.54
N VAL A 130 1.71 -1.46 1.17
CA VAL A 130 0.67 -0.90 2.04
C VAL A 130 0.08 -1.94 3.01
N ASN A 131 0.06 -3.21 2.62
CA ASN A 131 -0.62 -4.26 3.37
C ASN A 131 0.31 -5.11 4.23
N ILE A 132 1.61 -5.09 3.94
CA ILE A 132 2.56 -5.92 4.65
C ILE A 132 3.17 -5.15 5.82
N TRP A 133 3.38 -5.87 6.92
CA TRP A 133 3.98 -5.40 8.14
C TRP A 133 5.34 -4.74 7.91
N ASP A 134 5.29 -3.41 7.84
CA ASP A 134 6.44 -2.53 8.03
C ASP A 134 7.55 -2.77 6.99
N LEU A 135 7.17 -3.04 5.74
CA LEU A 135 8.14 -3.06 4.65
C LEU A 135 8.68 -1.65 4.43
N ASN A 136 9.99 -1.54 4.46
CA ASN A 136 10.67 -0.30 4.10
C ASN A 136 10.72 -0.16 2.59
N GLU A 137 10.96 -1.27 1.88
CA GLU A 137 11.10 -1.29 0.43
C GLU A 137 10.49 -2.55 -0.17
N VAL A 138 9.83 -2.37 -1.31
CA VAL A 138 9.31 -3.45 -2.16
C VAL A 138 9.78 -3.22 -3.58
N TYR A 139 10.45 -4.22 -4.13
CA TYR A 139 10.83 -4.29 -5.53
C TYR A 139 10.00 -5.37 -6.20
N VAL A 140 9.43 -5.04 -7.35
CA VAL A 140 8.74 -5.98 -8.23
C VAL A 140 9.32 -5.77 -9.62
N ASP A 141 9.94 -6.80 -10.17
CA ASP A 141 10.48 -6.81 -11.52
C ASP A 141 9.81 -7.90 -12.35
N LYS A 142 9.40 -7.58 -13.57
CA LYS A 142 8.72 -8.51 -14.48
C LYS A 142 9.61 -8.76 -15.68
N ASN A 143 10.04 -10.01 -15.84
CA ASN A 143 10.82 -10.45 -16.98
C ASN A 143 10.10 -11.60 -17.70
N GLY A 144 9.41 -11.28 -18.79
CA GLY A 144 8.56 -12.23 -19.50
C GLY A 144 7.41 -12.75 -18.62
N ASN A 145 7.41 -14.05 -18.36
CA ASN A 145 6.42 -14.74 -17.52
C ASN A 145 6.85 -14.89 -16.05
N THR A 146 8.04 -14.40 -15.70
CA THR A 146 8.59 -14.50 -14.35
C THR A 146 8.50 -13.14 -13.66
N ILE A 147 8.04 -13.14 -12.42
CA ILE A 147 8.03 -11.96 -11.54
C ILE A 147 8.98 -12.21 -10.39
N SER A 148 9.92 -11.29 -10.19
CA SER A 148 10.83 -11.27 -9.05
C SER A 148 10.35 -10.23 -8.04
N ILE A 149 10.12 -10.65 -6.81
CA ILE A 149 9.67 -9.81 -5.70
C ILE A 149 10.76 -9.81 -4.65
N ARG A 150 11.15 -8.62 -4.19
CA ARG A 150 12.03 -8.44 -3.03
C ARG A 150 11.37 -7.51 -2.04
N CYS A 151 11.16 -8.01 -0.83
CA CYS A 151 10.66 -7.24 0.30
C CYS A 151 11.79 -7.03 1.31
N VAL A 152 11.96 -5.80 1.79
CA VAL A 152 13.02 -5.42 2.74
C VAL A 152 12.39 -4.76 3.96
N ALA A 153 12.60 -5.36 5.13
CA ALA A 153 12.18 -4.90 6.45
C ALA A 153 13.23 -5.29 7.51
N PRO A 154 14.35 -4.55 7.61
CA PRO A 154 15.50 -4.90 8.46
C PRO A 154 15.20 -5.08 9.95
N GLN A 155 14.08 -4.51 10.41
CA GLN A 155 13.59 -4.57 11.77
C GLN A 155 12.94 -5.92 12.14
N LEU A 156 12.55 -6.73 11.16
CA LEU A 156 11.94 -8.04 11.43
C LEU A 156 12.97 -9.02 12.02
N SER A 157 12.52 -9.81 12.99
CA SER A 157 13.21 -11.03 13.43
C SER A 157 13.15 -12.10 12.34
N MET A 158 13.91 -13.19 12.51
CA MET A 158 13.85 -14.30 11.55
C MET A 158 12.45 -14.92 11.53
N GLU A 159 11.86 -15.11 12.71
CA GLU A 159 10.52 -15.65 12.91
C GLU A 159 9.45 -14.79 12.22
N GLU A 160 9.50 -13.46 12.43
CA GLU A 160 8.60 -12.53 11.75
C GLU A 160 8.79 -12.55 10.23
N THR A 161 10.04 -12.68 9.76
CA THR A 161 10.34 -12.73 8.33
C THR A 161 9.79 -13.99 7.67
N GLU A 162 9.90 -15.15 8.33
CA GLU A 162 9.36 -16.41 7.82
C GLU A 162 7.83 -16.40 7.76
N LEU A 163 7.16 -15.91 8.81
CA LEU A 163 5.70 -15.76 8.83
C LEU A 163 5.23 -14.85 7.71
N LEU A 164 5.93 -13.74 7.50
CA LEU A 164 5.61 -12.84 6.42
C LEU A 164 5.82 -13.48 5.05
N ALA A 165 6.91 -14.23 4.87
CA ALA A 165 7.14 -14.94 3.62
C ALA A 165 6.02 -15.97 3.35
N SER A 166 5.52 -16.67 4.38
CA SER A 166 4.33 -17.55 4.28
C SER A 166 3.09 -16.80 3.79
N TYR A 167 2.84 -15.61 4.32
CA TYR A 167 1.74 -14.74 3.89
C TYR A 167 1.89 -14.32 2.42
N VAL A 168 3.09 -13.91 2.00
CA VAL A 168 3.36 -13.55 0.60
C VAL A 168 3.13 -14.75 -0.33
N ASP A 169 3.60 -15.93 0.05
CA ASP A 169 3.41 -17.16 -0.71
C ASP A 169 1.91 -17.49 -0.89
N GLY A 170 1.13 -17.40 0.19
CA GLY A 170 -0.32 -17.59 0.14
C GLY A 170 -1.00 -16.58 -0.77
N MET A 171 -0.64 -15.30 -0.65
CA MET A 171 -1.19 -14.23 -1.48
C MET A 171 -0.94 -14.49 -2.96
N LEU A 172 0.31 -14.75 -3.35
CA LEU A 172 0.70 -14.99 -4.73
C LEU A 172 0.08 -16.28 -5.28
N GLY A 173 0.10 -17.36 -4.51
CA GLY A 173 -0.51 -18.63 -4.90
C GLY A 173 -2.00 -18.51 -5.18
N SER A 174 -2.71 -17.71 -4.38
CA SER A 174 -4.16 -17.53 -4.52
C SER A 174 -4.61 -16.77 -5.76
N ILE A 175 -3.71 -15.99 -6.36
CA ILE A 175 -3.94 -15.22 -7.60
C ILE A 175 -3.29 -15.89 -8.83
N GLY A 176 -2.92 -17.16 -8.71
CA GLY A 176 -2.50 -18.01 -9.83
C GLY A 176 -1.00 -18.01 -10.13
N PHE A 177 -0.18 -17.35 -9.31
CA PHE A 177 1.28 -17.43 -9.43
C PHE A 177 1.80 -18.74 -8.82
N LYS A 178 2.79 -19.34 -9.47
CA LYS A 178 3.48 -20.53 -8.99
C LYS A 178 4.88 -20.16 -8.49
N PRO A 179 5.28 -20.59 -7.30
CA PRO A 179 6.64 -20.33 -6.80
C PRO A 179 7.67 -21.08 -7.64
N VAL A 180 8.73 -20.37 -8.01
CA VAL A 180 9.92 -20.91 -8.70
C VAL A 180 11.09 -20.98 -7.75
N GLU A 181 11.32 -19.89 -7.02
CA GLU A 181 12.44 -19.76 -6.10
C GLU A 181 12.01 -18.91 -4.90
N ARG A 182 12.51 -19.27 -3.73
CA ARG A 182 12.26 -18.54 -2.50
C ARG A 182 13.49 -18.55 -1.62
N GLU A 183 13.93 -17.36 -1.25
CA GLU A 183 15.02 -17.15 -0.32
C GLU A 183 14.55 -16.21 0.80
N VAL A 184 14.81 -16.61 2.04
CA VAL A 184 14.44 -15.85 3.23
C VAL A 184 15.69 -15.66 4.09
N ILE A 185 16.05 -14.40 4.28
CA ILE A 185 17.12 -13.94 5.16
C ILE A 185 16.45 -13.02 6.17
N ARG A 186 16.94 -12.93 7.42
CA ARG A 186 16.37 -12.02 8.42
C ARG A 186 16.12 -10.61 7.85
N GLY A 187 14.85 -10.21 7.80
CA GLY A 187 14.39 -8.92 7.28
C GLY A 187 14.37 -8.79 5.75
N ILE A 188 14.64 -9.85 4.99
CA ILE A 188 14.64 -9.83 3.52
C ILE A 188 13.94 -11.08 2.99
N ILE A 189 12.96 -10.88 2.12
CA ILE A 189 12.24 -11.95 1.44
C ILE A 189 12.45 -11.75 -0.05
N MET A 190 12.93 -12.80 -0.73
CA MET A 190 13.06 -12.84 -2.18
C MET A 190 12.23 -14.00 -2.71
N VAL A 191 11.29 -13.70 -3.60
CA VAL A 191 10.43 -14.70 -4.22
C VAL A 191 10.48 -14.50 -5.73
N LYS A 192 10.68 -15.59 -6.47
CA LYS A 192 10.41 -15.63 -7.90
C LYS A 192 9.19 -16.49 -8.14
N VAL A 193 8.27 -15.98 -8.93
CA VAL A 193 7.06 -16.69 -9.32
C VAL A 193 6.85 -16.64 -10.84
N GLU A 194 6.12 -17.63 -11.35
CA GLU A 194 5.73 -17.72 -12.76
C GLU A 194 4.21 -17.85 -12.92
N GLY A 195 3.70 -17.39 -14.06
CA GLY A 195 2.27 -17.46 -14.38
C GLY A 195 1.48 -16.28 -13.82
N GLY A 196 0.31 -16.54 -13.24
CA GLY A 196 -0.65 -15.53 -12.80
C GLY A 196 -1.84 -15.35 -13.75
N VAL A 197 -2.96 -14.86 -13.20
CA VAL A 197 -4.21 -14.52 -13.91
C VAL A 197 -4.12 -13.11 -14.48
#